data_AF-A0A7R8WYZ0-F1
#
_entry.id   AF-A0A7R8WYZ0-F1
#
_cell.length_a   1.000
_cell.length_b   1.000
_cell.length_c   1.000
_cell.angle_alpha   90.00
_cell.angle_beta   90.00
_cell.angle_gamma   90.00
#
_symmetry.space_group_name_H-M   'P 1'
#
loop_
_entity.id
_entity.type
_entity.pdbx_description
1 polymer ?
#
loop_
_entity_poly.entity_id
_entity_poly.type
_entity_poly.pdbx_seq_one_letter_code
_entity_poly.pdbx_strand_id
1 'polypeptide(L)'
;MKENQDGLPLFLLTVKATDPEIPNAEITYLMGGNEEYFDVNSNGEVRLLKPLDYDVLTGGLPNWTIPIQAFDSVGPFPGPATANILIPLINVNDNPPILVP
;
A
#
# COMPACT_ATOMS: atom_id res chain seq x y z
N MET A 1 -10.55 2.41 5.82
CA MET A 1 -10.88 1.16 6.55
C MET A 1 -10.71 1.41 8.05
N LYS A 2 -11.19 0.54 8.96
CA LYS A 2 -10.81 0.69 10.37
C LYS A 2 -9.40 0.15 10.58
N GLU A 3 -8.75 0.49 11.68
CA GLU A 3 -7.55 -0.24 12.11
C GLU A 3 -7.88 -1.69 12.48
N ASN A 4 -6.83 -2.50 12.67
CA ASN A 4 -6.92 -3.89 13.11
C ASN A 4 -7.94 -4.73 12.32
N GLN A 5 -8.02 -4.53 11.00
CA GLN A 5 -8.96 -5.30 10.17
C GLN A 5 -8.62 -6.78 10.15
N ASP A 6 -9.64 -7.61 10.38
CA ASP A 6 -9.64 -9.03 10.10
C ASP A 6 -9.82 -9.32 8.60
N GLY A 7 -9.74 -10.60 8.22
CA GLY A 7 -10.03 -11.05 6.85
C GLY A 7 -8.90 -10.83 5.87
N LEU A 8 -7.66 -10.93 6.35
CA LEU A 8 -6.45 -10.77 5.53
C LEU A 8 -6.12 -12.06 4.75
N PRO A 9 -5.53 -11.96 3.55
CA PRO A 9 -5.17 -10.71 2.87
C PRO A 9 -6.40 -9.98 2.29
N LEU A 10 -6.47 -8.67 2.51
CA LEU A 10 -7.58 -7.82 2.07
C LEU A 10 -7.27 -7.14 0.74
N PHE A 11 -8.13 -7.30 -0.26
CA PHE A 11 -8.04 -6.54 -1.50
C PHE A 11 -8.34 -5.06 -1.24
N LEU A 12 -7.44 -4.19 -1.71
CA LEU A 12 -7.59 -2.74 -1.55
C LEU A 12 -8.03 -2.09 -2.86
N LEU A 13 -7.25 -2.27 -3.92
CA LEU A 13 -7.48 -1.66 -5.24
C LEU A 13 -6.62 -2.35 -6.30
N THR A 14 -6.89 -2.03 -7.57
CA THR A 14 -6.04 -2.40 -8.69
C THR A 14 -5.39 -1.15 -9.26
N VAL A 15 -4.06 -1.15 -9.37
CA VAL A 15 -3.31 -0.12 -10.10
C VAL A 15 -3.12 -0.50 -11.55
N LYS A 16 -2.88 0.50 -12.40
CA LYS A 16 -2.54 0.29 -13.81
C LYS A 16 -1.49 1.31 -14.22
N ALA A 17 -0.54 0.88 -15.04
CA ALA A 17 0.42 1.73 -15.72
C ALA A 17 0.39 1.37 -17.22
N THR A 18 0.74 2.33 -18.06
CA THR A 18 0.74 2.19 -19.51
C THR A 18 1.91 2.96 -20.08
N ASP A 19 2.57 2.38 -21.09
CA ASP A 19 3.56 3.08 -21.89
C ASP A 19 2.88 3.70 -23.13
N PRO A 20 2.96 5.03 -23.35
CA PRO A 20 2.37 5.69 -24.51
C PRO A 20 3.00 5.31 -25.86
N GLU A 21 4.26 4.88 -25.86
CA GLU A 21 5.04 4.53 -27.05
C GLU A 21 4.98 3.02 -27.35
N ILE A 22 4.72 2.20 -26.33
CA ILE A 22 4.68 0.74 -26.43
C ILE A 22 3.29 0.20 -26.06
N PRO A 23 2.43 -0.03 -27.06
CA PRO A 23 1.15 -0.70 -26.83
C PRO A 23 1.33 -2.07 -26.19
N ASN A 24 0.56 -2.35 -25.13
CA ASN A 24 0.62 -3.60 -24.37
C ASN A 24 2.01 -3.90 -23.77
N ALA A 25 2.76 -2.87 -23.38
CA ALA A 25 4.00 -3.05 -22.62
C ALA A 25 3.78 -3.99 -21.43
N GLU A 26 4.73 -4.91 -21.23
CA GLU A 26 4.76 -5.75 -20.05
C GLU A 26 5.20 -4.89 -18.86
N ILE A 27 4.31 -4.74 -17.87
CA ILE A 27 4.52 -3.91 -16.69
C ILE A 27 4.75 -4.79 -15.47
N THR A 28 5.82 -4.50 -14.74
CA THR A 28 6.10 -5.08 -13.42
C THR A 28 5.81 -4.05 -12.34
N TYR A 29 5.03 -4.44 -11.32
CA TYR A 29 4.72 -3.61 -10.15
C TYR A 29 5.57 -4.01 -8.95
N LEU A 30 6.04 -3.02 -8.18
CA LEU A 30 6.75 -3.22 -6.92
C LEU A 30 6.26 -2.24 -5.86
N MET A 31 6.18 -2.69 -4.60
CA MET A 31 5.99 -1.81 -3.45
C MET A 31 7.30 -1.06 -3.16
N GLY A 32 7.22 0.23 -2.81
CA GLY A 32 8.37 1.05 -2.44
C GLY A 32 8.65 1.08 -0.93
N GLY A 33 8.46 -0.04 -0.23
CA GLY A 33 8.53 -0.16 1.22
C GLY A 33 7.24 -0.71 1.86
N ASN A 34 7.37 -1.17 3.12
CA ASN A 34 6.32 -1.81 3.91
C ASN A 34 5.76 -3.10 3.27
N GLU A 35 6.61 -3.87 2.59
CA GLU A 35 6.30 -5.15 1.92
C GLU A 35 5.78 -6.22 2.89
N GLU A 36 6.02 -6.03 4.19
CA GLU A 36 5.45 -6.90 5.21
C GLU A 36 3.96 -6.65 5.49
N TYR A 37 3.47 -5.45 5.16
CA TYR A 37 2.06 -5.04 5.30
C TYR A 37 1.33 -5.08 3.97
N PHE A 38 2.02 -4.83 2.86
CA PHE A 38 1.39 -4.67 1.55
C PHE A 38 2.06 -5.51 0.48
N ASP A 39 1.25 -5.99 -0.45
CA ASP A 39 1.70 -6.73 -1.63
C ASP A 39 1.03 -6.18 -2.89
N VAL A 40 1.71 -6.31 -4.02
CA VAL A 40 1.15 -6.06 -5.35
C VAL A 40 1.52 -7.21 -6.30
N ASN A 41 0.52 -7.77 -6.96
CA ASN A 41 0.75 -8.83 -7.94
C ASN A 41 0.99 -8.28 -9.36
N SER A 42 1.31 -9.16 -10.31
CA SER A 42 1.56 -8.81 -11.72
C SER A 42 0.36 -8.19 -12.43
N ASN A 43 -0.86 -8.38 -11.92
CA ASN A 43 -2.07 -7.75 -12.45
C ASN A 43 -2.33 -6.37 -11.83
N GLY A 44 -1.44 -5.88 -10.96
CA GLY A 44 -1.58 -4.62 -10.24
C GLY A 44 -2.56 -4.68 -9.07
N GLU A 45 -3.00 -5.86 -8.62
CA GLU A 45 -3.86 -5.96 -7.43
C GLU A 45 -3.04 -5.72 -6.18
N VAL A 46 -3.40 -4.67 -5.45
CA VAL A 46 -2.78 -4.31 -4.17
C VAL A 46 -3.58 -4.92 -3.03
N ARG A 47 -2.89 -5.60 -2.13
CA ARG A 47 -3.48 -6.28 -0.97
C ARG A 47 -2.79 -5.88 0.33
N LEU A 48 -3.58 -5.83 1.39
CA LEU A 48 -3.09 -5.72 2.76
C LEU A 48 -2.87 -7.12 3.33
N LEU A 49 -1.68 -7.39 3.86
CA LEU A 49 -1.24 -8.67 4.40
C LEU A 49 -1.31 -8.75 5.93
N LYS A 50 -1.09 -7.62 6.61
CA LYS A 50 -1.10 -7.52 8.07
C LYS A 50 -2.05 -6.41 8.54
N PRO A 51 -2.65 -6.52 9.73
CA PRO A 51 -3.49 -5.46 10.25
C PRO A 51 -2.67 -4.17 10.41
N LEU A 52 -3.28 -3.03 10.08
CA LEU A 52 -2.68 -1.73 10.32
C LEU A 52 -3.15 -1.22 11.67
N ASP A 53 -2.23 -0.62 12.42
CA ASP A 53 -2.43 -0.01 13.72
C ASP A 53 -2.39 1.52 13.55
N TYR A 54 -3.42 2.21 14.04
CA TYR A 54 -3.54 3.66 13.99
C TYR A 54 -2.52 4.33 14.92
N ASP A 55 -2.25 3.74 16.08
CA ASP A 55 -1.43 4.32 17.16
C ASP A 55 0.07 4.19 16.88
N VAL A 56 0.47 3.27 15.99
CA VAL A 56 1.86 3.15 15.49
C VAL A 56 2.25 4.33 14.61
N LEU A 57 1.29 4.98 13.94
CA LEU A 57 1.56 6.17 13.14
C LEU A 57 1.97 7.34 14.05
N THR A 58 3.18 7.85 13.86
CA THR A 58 3.72 8.95 14.68
C THR A 58 2.77 10.15 14.66
N GLY A 59 2.21 10.49 15.81
CA GLY A 59 1.29 11.62 15.96
C GLY A 59 -0.16 11.37 15.53
N GLY A 60 -0.59 10.11 15.36
CA GLY A 60 -2.00 9.78 15.06
C GLY A 60 -2.44 10.25 13.67
N LEU A 61 -1.53 10.20 12.69
CA LEU A 61 -1.88 10.51 11.31
C LEU A 61 -2.99 9.54 10.84
N PRO A 62 -4.07 10.02 10.21
CA PRO A 62 -5.20 9.16 9.88
C PRO A 62 -4.96 8.31 8.63
N ASN A 63 -3.73 8.24 8.10
CA ASN A 63 -3.45 7.59 6.83
C ASN A 63 -2.05 6.97 6.72
N TRP A 64 -1.99 5.81 6.10
CA TRP A 64 -0.78 5.22 5.57
C TRP A 64 -0.55 5.69 4.14
N THR A 65 0.68 6.07 3.81
CA THR A 65 1.08 6.39 2.44
C THR A 65 2.02 5.31 1.95
N ILE A 66 1.64 4.67 0.84
CA ILE A 66 2.37 3.53 0.30
C ILE A 66 2.86 3.88 -1.10
N PRO A 67 4.18 4.02 -1.30
CA PRO A 67 4.72 4.20 -2.63
C PRO A 67 4.60 2.90 -3.43
N ILE A 68 4.19 3.01 -4.69
CA ILE A 68 4.18 1.93 -5.67
C ILE A 68 4.99 2.35 -6.89
N GLN A 69 5.72 1.41 -7.47
CA GLN A 69 6.57 1.58 -8.63
C GLN A 69 6.08 0.67 -9.77
N ALA A 70 6.14 1.17 -11.00
CA ALA A 70 5.85 0.42 -12.20
C ALA A 70 7.02 0.53 -13.18
N PHE A 71 7.46 -0.62 -13.71
CA PHE A 71 8.56 -0.75 -14.66
C PHE A 71 8.04 -1.39 -15.94
N ASP A 72 8.33 -0.80 -17.09
CA ASP A 72 8.18 -1.49 -18.36
C ASP A 72 9.41 -2.40 -18.63
N SER A 73 9.26 -3.34 -19.57
CA SER A 73 10.30 -4.30 -19.95
C SER A 73 11.52 -3.70 -20.67
N VAL A 74 11.57 -2.39 -20.95
CA VAL A 74 12.54 -1.78 -21.86
C VAL A 74 13.76 -1.22 -21.11
N GLY A 75 14.42 -2.10 -20.35
CA GLY A 75 15.72 -1.81 -19.77
C GLY A 75 15.77 -0.60 -18.84
N PRO A 76 16.96 -0.19 -18.37
CA PRO A 76 17.08 0.89 -17.41
C PRO A 76 17.08 2.20 -18.19
N PHE A 77 15.92 2.80 -18.52
CA PHE A 77 15.68 4.25 -18.68
C PHE A 77 14.38 4.48 -19.49
N PRO A 78 13.52 5.43 -19.08
CA PRO A 78 13.59 6.26 -17.87
C PRO A 78 13.21 5.43 -16.62
N GLY A 79 13.52 5.89 -15.41
CA GLY A 79 13.23 5.13 -14.17
C GLY A 79 11.74 4.78 -14.00
N PRO A 80 11.38 4.02 -12.95
CA PRO A 80 10.00 3.58 -12.77
C PRO A 80 9.03 4.76 -12.65
N ALA A 81 7.81 4.56 -13.17
CA ALA A 81 6.70 5.42 -12.80
C ALA A 81 6.35 5.18 -11.33
N THR A 82 6.16 6.24 -10.56
CA THR A 82 5.83 6.15 -9.13
C THR A 82 4.49 6.79 -8.82
N ALA A 83 3.75 6.18 -7.90
CA ALA A 83 2.51 6.74 -7.35
C ALA A 83 2.43 6.45 -5.86
N ASN A 84 1.62 7.23 -5.14
CA ASN A 84 1.36 7.01 -3.72
C ASN A 84 -0.09 6.57 -3.53
N ILE A 85 -0.28 5.44 -2.86
CA ILE A 85 -1.58 4.97 -2.41
C ILE A 85 -1.82 5.50 -1.00
N LEU A 86 -2.91 6.23 -0.82
CA LEU A 86 -3.33 6.75 0.48
C LEU A 86 -4.39 5.81 1.09
N ILE A 87 -4.10 5.22 2.25
CA ILE A 87 -5.04 4.37 2.98
C ILE A 87 -5.48 5.09 4.25
N PRO A 88 -6.70 5.66 4.29
CA PRO A 88 -7.22 6.23 5.52
C PRO A 88 -7.64 5.14 6.51
N LEU A 89 -7.22 5.32 7.76
CA LEU A 89 -7.59 4.51 8.91
C LEU A 89 -8.56 5.25 9.82
N ILE A 90 -9.58 4.52 10.26
CA ILE A 90 -10.48 4.94 11.32
C ILE A 90 -9.97 4.32 12.61
N ASN A 91 -9.58 5.16 13.57
CA ASN A 91 -9.17 4.73 14.90
C ASN A 91 -10.30 3.97 15.60
N VAL A 92 -9.94 2.87 16.24
CA VAL A 92 -10.72 2.06 17.17
C VAL A 92 -9.89 1.95 18.43
N ASN A 93 -10.32 2.64 19.50
CA ASN A 93 -9.62 2.65 20.78
C ASN A 93 -9.46 1.24 21.38
N ASP A 94 -8.31 0.62 21.14
CA ASP A 94 -7.88 -0.69 21.65
C ASP A 94 -6.80 -0.57 22.73
N ASN A 95 -6.32 0.64 23.01
CA ASN A 95 -5.40 0.99 24.08
C ASN A 95 -6.02 1.99 25.10
N PRO A 96 -7.09 1.60 25.81
CA PRO A 96 -7.75 2.49 26.77
C PRO A 96 -6.87 2.79 27.98
N PRO A 97 -7.01 3.98 28.62
CA PRO A 97 -6.22 4.34 29.79
C PRO A 97 -6.48 3.40 30.97
N ILE A 98 -5.41 3.01 31.65
CA ILE A 98 -5.47 2.26 32.91
C ILE A 98 -5.18 3.18 34.10
N LEU A 99 -6.00 3.07 35.15
CA LEU A 99 -5.72 3.73 36.42
C LEU A 99 -4.72 2.87 37.21
N VAL A 100 -3.63 3.49 37.68
CA VAL A 100 -2.66 2.86 38.58
C VAL A 100 -2.69 3.57 39.95
N PRO A 101 -2.52 2.84 41.08
CA PRO A 101 -2.57 3.41 42.44
C PRO A 101 -1.49 4.44 42.76
#